data_AF-A0A966K3L3-F1
#
_entry.id   AF-A0A966K3L3-F1
#
_cell.length_a   1.000
_cell.length_b   1.000
_cell.length_c   1.000
_cell.angle_alpha   90.00
_cell.angle_beta   90.00
_cell.angle_gamma   90.00
#
_symmetry.space_group_name_H-M   'P 1'
#
loop_
_entity.id
_entity.type
_entity.pdbx_description
1 polymer ?
#
loop_
_entity_poly.entity_id
_entity_poly.type
_entity_poly.pdbx_seq_one_letter_code
_entity_poly.pdbx_strand_id
1 'polypeptide(L)' 'MLGSMNGWAECVDCGDEYPIERWQLGYRCCLFCGEDRARAERASWCVVQEYGKGNYQFVTPTAAFTTLKQTNQKQQRT' A
#
# COMPACT_ATOMS: atom_id res chain seq x y z
N MET A 1 -17.63 10.52 -19.58
CA MET A 1 -16.35 10.78 -18.90
C MET A 1 -16.53 12.01 -18.04
N LEU A 2 -16.89 11.82 -16.76
CA LEU A 2 -17.16 12.92 -15.84
C LEU A 2 -15.84 13.35 -15.19
N GLY A 3 -15.03 14.12 -15.93
CA GLY A 3 -14.06 15.00 -15.31
C GLY A 3 -14.81 16.28 -14.95
N SER A 4 -15.06 16.51 -13.65
CA SER A 4 -15.81 17.68 -13.18
C SER A 4 -15.08 18.97 -13.59
N MET A 5 -15.81 19.95 -14.13
CA MET A 5 -15.29 21.27 -14.53
C MET A 5 -14.85 22.16 -13.34
N ASN A 6 -14.82 21.61 -12.12
CA ASN A 6 -14.70 22.36 -10.88
C ASN A 6 -13.36 22.15 -10.14
N GLY A 7 -12.38 21.46 -10.74
CA GLY A 7 -11.08 21.22 -10.09
C GLY A 7 -11.06 20.08 -9.06
N TRP A 8 -12.18 19.38 -8.87
CA TRP A 8 -12.34 18.30 -7.90
C TRP A 8 -12.84 17.00 -8.54
N ALA A 9 -12.47 15.86 -7.98
CA ALA A 9 -12.95 14.53 -8.31
C ALA A 9 -13.45 13.82 -7.06
N GLU A 10 -14.42 12.91 -7.23
CA GLU A 10 -15.01 12.14 -6.15
C GLU A 10 -14.24 10.84 -5.88
N CYS A 11 -13.95 10.56 -4.61
CA CYS A 11 -13.30 9.33 -4.17
C CYS A 11 -14.22 8.13 -4.34
N VAL A 12 -13.76 7.07 -5.03
CA VAL A 12 -14.57 5.85 -5.23
C VAL A 12 -14.86 5.04 -3.96
N ASP A 13 -14.18 5.34 -2.85
CA ASP A 13 -14.34 4.63 -1.58
C ASP A 13 -15.27 5.34 -0.60
N CYS A 14 -15.04 6.64 -0.38
CA CYS A 14 -15.75 7.42 0.63
C CYS A 14 -16.70 8.48 0.06
N GLY A 15 -16.64 8.78 -1.24
CA GLY A 15 -17.41 9.87 -1.85
C GLY A 15 -16.88 11.28 -1.59
N ASP A 16 -15.78 11.44 -0.85
CA ASP A 16 -15.19 12.76 -0.61
C ASP A 16 -14.54 13.33 -1.88
N GLU A 17 -14.56 14.65 -2.00
CA GLU A 17 -13.88 15.37 -3.06
C GLU A 17 -12.36 15.46 -2.81
N TYR A 18 -11.58 15.27 -3.87
CA TYR A 18 -10.12 15.45 -3.86
C TYR A 18 -9.64 16.12 -5.15
N PRO A 19 -8.43 16.71 -5.18
CA PRO A 19 -7.98 17.51 -6.32
C PRO A 19 -7.96 16.72 -7.63
N ILE A 20 -8.52 17.31 -8.70
CA ILE A 20 -8.65 16.69 -10.02
C ILE A 20 -7.30 16.27 -10.61
N GLU A 21 -6.20 16.94 -10.24
CA GLU A 21 -4.84 16.64 -10.70
C GLU A 21 -4.43 15.22 -10.29
N ARG A 22 -4.82 14.77 -9.09
CA ARG A 22 -4.60 13.38 -8.68
C ARG A 22 -5.41 12.42 -9.54
N TRP A 23 -6.63 12.78 -9.90
CA TRP A 23 -7.44 11.96 -10.79
C TRP A 23 -6.83 11.86 -12.20
N GLN A 24 -6.28 12.97 -12.72
CA GLN A 24 -5.57 13.01 -13.99
C GLN A 24 -4.30 12.14 -13.98
N LEU A 25 -3.62 12.02 -12.83
CA LEU A 25 -2.50 11.08 -12.63
C LEU A 25 -2.92 9.61 -12.52
N GLY A 26 -4.23 9.31 -12.53
CA GLY A 26 -4.75 7.94 -12.47
C GLY A 26 -5.25 7.50 -11.09
N TYR A 27 -5.09 8.33 -10.04
CA TYR A 27 -5.67 8.01 -8.74
C TYR A 27 -7.20 8.08 -8.81
N ARG A 28 -7.88 7.14 -8.14
CA ARG A 28 -9.35 7.08 -8.09
C ARG A 28 -9.91 7.22 -6.66
N CYS A 29 -9.03 7.28 -5.68
CA CYS A 29 -9.37 7.48 -4.27
C CYS A 29 -8.64 8.71 -3.73
N CYS A 30 -9.20 9.30 -2.67
CA CYS A 30 -8.57 10.36 -1.91
C CYS A 30 -7.29 9.86 -1.20
N LEU A 31 -6.51 10.78 -0.63
CA LEU A 31 -5.24 10.44 0.02
C LEU A 31 -5.42 9.46 1.19
N PHE A 32 -6.49 9.61 1.98
CA PHE A 32 -6.76 8.78 3.15
C PHE A 32 -7.15 7.35 2.76
N CYS A 33 -8.14 7.18 1.88
CA CYS A 33 -8.53 5.86 1.39
C CYS A 33 -7.40 5.18 0.60
N GLY A 34 -6.61 5.95 -0.15
CA GLY A 34 -5.41 5.45 -0.84
C GLY A 34 -4.35 4.91 0.12
N GLU A 35 -4.11 5.60 1.25
CA GLU A 35 -3.21 5.15 2.31
C GLU A 35 -3.71 3.88 2.99
N ASP A 36 -5.01 3.76 3.25
CA ASP A 36 -5.61 2.55 3.82
C ASP A 36 -5.43 1.34 2.88
N ARG A 37 -5.71 1.52 1.59
CA ARG A 37 -5.49 0.50 0.57
C ARG A 37 -4.01 0.11 0.48
N ALA A 38 -3.10 1.09 0.46
CA ALA A 38 -1.67 0.83 0.38
C ALA A 38 -1.16 0.05 1.61
N ARG A 39 -1.64 0.39 2.82
CA ARG A 39 -1.32 -0.36 4.05
C ARG A 39 -1.86 -1.79 4.01
N ALA A 40 -3.10 -1.97 3.56
CA ALA A 40 -3.69 -3.31 3.40
C ALA A 40 -2.92 -4.16 2.37
N GLU A 41 -2.55 -3.57 1.23
CA GLU A 41 -1.78 -4.24 0.20
C GLU A 41 -0.36 -4.59 0.68
N ARG A 42 0.34 -3.67 1.37
CA ARG A 42 1.67 -3.95 1.94
C ARG A 42 1.64 -4.94 3.10
N ALA A 43 0.53 -5.06 3.83
CA ALA A 43 0.37 -6.17 4.78
C ALA A 43 0.38 -7.52 4.08
N SER A 44 0.02 -7.53 2.80
CA SER A 44 0.05 -8.71 1.94
C SER A 44 1.38 -8.89 1.20
N TRP A 45 2.34 -7.98 1.16
CA TRP A 45 3.65 -8.29 0.55
C TRP A 45 4.70 -7.26 0.94
N CYS A 46 5.97 -7.65 0.92
CA CYS A 46 7.02 -6.69 1.17
C CYS A 46 8.31 -7.03 0.44
N VAL A 47 9.21 -6.05 0.38
CA VAL A 47 10.60 -6.28 0.02
C VAL A 47 11.43 -6.18 1.29
N VAL A 48 12.08 -7.28 1.67
CA VAL A 48 12.83 -7.37 2.94
C VAL A 48 14.08 -8.23 2.76
N GLN A 49 15.08 -8.02 3.61
CA GLN A 49 16.17 -8.96 3.78
C GLN A 49 15.73 -10.03 4.78
N GLU A 50 15.47 -11.26 4.31
CA GLU A 50 14.96 -12.32 5.19
C GLU A 50 15.94 -12.71 6.31
N TYR A 51 17.24 -12.48 6.10
CA TYR A 51 18.30 -12.70 7.08
C TYR A 51 19.29 -11.52 7.04
N GLY A 52 19.97 -11.26 8.16
CA GLY A 52 20.67 -10.00 8.46
C GLY A 52 21.83 -9.58 7.54
N LYS A 53 22.18 -10.38 6.51
CA LYS A 53 23.12 -10.02 5.44
C LYS A 53 22.68 -10.53 4.06
N GLY A 54 21.39 -10.80 3.86
CA GLY A 54 20.85 -11.24 2.58
C GLY A 54 20.61 -10.10 1.60
N ASN A 55 20.34 -10.44 0.34
CA ASN A 55 19.81 -9.47 -0.62
C ASN A 55 18.36 -9.11 -0.27
N TYR A 56 17.87 -7.98 -0.80
CA TYR A 56 16.46 -7.66 -0.74
C TYR A 56 15.66 -8.63 -1.61
N GLN A 57 14.62 -9.23 -1.04
CA GLN A 57 13.78 -10.21 -1.70
C GLN A 57 12.33 -9.76 -1.67
N PHE A 58 11.61 -10.02 -2.76
CA PHE A 58 10.17 -9.86 -2.81
C PHE A 58 9.49 -11.03 -2.11
N VAL A 59 8.80 -10.74 -1.03
CA VAL A 59 8.07 -11.71 -0.22
C VAL A 59 6.59 -11.61 -0.53
N THR A 60 6.01 -12.71 -1.00
CA THR A 60 4.62 -12.82 -1.45
C THR A 60 3.62 -12.76 -0.29
N PRO A 61 2.32 -12.57 -0.57
CA PRO A 61 1.26 -12.64 0.45
C PRO A 61 1.19 -13.90 1.27
N THR A 62 1.50 -15.03 0.66
CA THR A 62 1.50 -16.30 1.34
C THR A 62 2.69 -16.46 2.30
N ALA A 63 3.80 -15.75 2.05
CA ALA A 63 5.03 -15.88 2.84
C ALA A 63 5.24 -14.72 3.83
N ALA A 64 4.69 -13.53 3.57
CA ALA A 64 5.00 -12.29 4.29
C ALA A 64 4.89 -12.42 5.81
N PHE A 65 3.80 -13.00 6.31
CA PHE A 65 3.58 -13.14 7.74
C PHE A 65 4.63 -14.03 8.43
N THR A 66 4.95 -15.17 7.81
CA THR A 66 5.95 -16.13 8.34
C THR A 66 7.35 -15.54 8.26
N THR A 67 7.73 -15.01 7.10
CA THR A 67 9.06 -14.44 6.86
C THR A 67 9.34 -13.30 7.83
N LEU A 68 8.39 -12.35 7.99
CA LEU A 68 8.58 -11.19 8.87
C LEU A 68 8.75 -11.57 10.34
N LYS A 69 8.08 -12.61 10.84
CA LYS A 69 8.28 -13.15 12.20
C LYS A 69 9.68 -13.71 12.43
N GLN A 70 10.28 -14.27 11.38
CA GLN A 70 11.57 -14.96 11.43
C GLN A 70 12.77 -14.05 11.14
N THR A 71 12.55 -12.81 10.68
CA THR A 71 13.64 -11.83 10.39
C THR A 71 14.53 -11.49 11.59
N ASN A 72 14.05 -11.69 12.83
CA ASN A 72 14.85 -11.43 14.02
C ASN A 72 15.78 -12.61 14.32
N GLN A 73 17.08 -12.40 14.09
CA GLN A 73 18.13 -13.41 14.25
C GLN A 73 18.36 -13.87 15.70
N LYS A 74 17.81 -13.17 16.70
CA LYS A 74 17.97 -13.52 18.12
C LYS A 74 16.84 -14.42 18.62
N GLN A 75 15.61 -14.15 18.19
CA GLN A 75 14.39 -14.84 18.61
C GLN A 75 13.24 -14.50 17.67
N GLN A 76 12.26 -15.39 17.52
CA GLN A 76 11.06 -15.10 16.74
C GLN A 76 10.25 -13.96 17.38
N ARG A 77 9.65 -13.10 16.56
CA ARG A 77 8.72 -12.07 17.03
C ARG A 77 7.38 -12.73 17.39
N THR A 78 6.91 -12.51 18.63
CA THR A 78 5.58 -12.91 19.12
C THR A 78 4.49 -12.01 18.55
#